data_AF-A0A8T2TKJ5-F1
#
_entry.id   AF-A0A8T2TKJ5-F1
#
_cell.length_a   1.000
_cell.length_b   1.000
_cell.length_c   1.000
_cell.angle_alpha   90.00
_cell.angle_beta   90.00
_cell.angle_gamma   90.00
#
_symmetry.space_group_name_H-M   'P 1'
#
loop_
_entity.id
_entity.type
_entity.pdbx_description
1 polymer ?
#
loop_
_entity_poly.entity_id
_entity_poly.type
_entity_poly.pdbx_seq_one_letter_code
_entity_poly.pdbx_strand_id
1 'polypeptide(L)'
;MLLAAATQNQCSVMDLGIAKDQKHEIERSLDKAIAAGAHILITSGGVSMGDRDLVKPLLSERGKVYFGKVLMKPGKPLTYATISYPDRNSIGAKDLLVFGLPGNPVSSIVCFNLVVVPAIRKLSGWENADLCRIRAMLQEKVPLDPQRPAYHGALVQWSEKGIDGSPCFLATTTGKQISSRLLSMRSANALLEVPQGSGYISQGSLISAVMIGDVHNPKRDLSDSVGQVGHHNAERSAAYIFNDANNDAMRHTSVAILTVSDTVASKKGVDRSGPRAVEVINKFSERLGGVTVFATAVVHDDISEIQKIIKTWSDQHQVDLIITTGGTGFSPRDVTPEATKPLLHKEAPSLVQVMLLESLKVTPTAVLSRAVAGIRNSSLIINMPGNPNAVAECLEALMPSLPHALKQLKGDKREKHPRHVPHTSPEPLDVWNASFTAASRHEGVELPRERGCSCSH
;
A
#
# COMPACT_ATOMS: atom_id res chain seq x y z
N MET A 1 -3.10 8.48 6.84
CA MET A 1 -4.22 7.52 6.73
C MET A 1 -5.43 7.99 7.52
N LEU A 2 -5.36 8.09 8.85
CA LEU A 2 -6.51 8.53 9.67
C LEU A 2 -6.97 9.96 9.37
N LEU A 3 -6.03 10.89 9.11
CA LEU A 3 -6.36 12.25 8.67
C LEU A 3 -7.25 12.22 7.42
N ALA A 4 -6.83 11.49 6.38
CA ALA A 4 -7.60 11.34 5.15
C ALA A 4 -8.97 10.69 5.39
N ALA A 5 -9.04 9.67 6.25
CA ALA A 5 -10.31 9.01 6.58
C ALA A 5 -11.28 9.94 7.31
N ALA A 6 -10.78 10.81 8.22
CA ALA A 6 -11.58 11.83 8.88
C ALA A 6 -12.05 12.92 7.89
N THR A 7 -11.18 13.37 6.99
CA THR A 7 -11.54 14.33 5.93
C THR A 7 -12.60 13.76 4.97
N GLN A 8 -12.51 12.48 4.60
CA GLN A 8 -13.53 11.81 3.79
C GLN A 8 -14.91 11.75 4.50
N ASN A 9 -14.91 11.75 5.83
CA ASN A 9 -16.13 11.88 6.64
C ASN A 9 -16.45 13.35 6.99
N GLN A 10 -15.97 14.30 6.18
CA GLN A 10 -16.27 15.74 6.26
C GLN A 10 -15.95 16.39 7.61
N CYS A 11 -15.01 15.82 8.37
CA CYS A 11 -14.57 16.40 9.64
C CYS A 11 -13.57 17.54 9.40
N SER A 12 -13.61 18.57 10.26
CA SER A 12 -12.48 19.47 10.46
C SER A 12 -11.39 18.74 11.26
N VAL A 13 -10.17 18.71 10.74
CA VAL A 13 -9.09 17.87 11.28
C VAL A 13 -7.92 18.74 11.77
N MET A 14 -7.51 18.52 13.01
CA MET A 14 -6.29 19.09 13.60
C MET A 14 -5.24 17.98 13.75
N ASP A 15 -4.12 18.10 13.04
CA ASP A 15 -2.99 17.19 13.21
C ASP A 15 -2.12 17.61 14.41
N LEU A 16 -2.09 16.77 15.45
CA LEU A 16 -1.28 16.97 16.66
C LEU A 16 0.14 16.40 16.51
N GLY A 17 0.45 15.76 15.40
CA GLY A 17 1.76 15.17 15.10
C GLY A 17 2.06 13.89 15.87
N ILE A 18 3.34 13.57 15.97
CA ILE A 18 3.84 12.35 16.63
C ILE A 18 4.23 12.69 18.07
N ALA A 19 3.49 12.18 19.04
CA ALA A 19 3.91 12.19 20.44
C ALA A 19 4.96 11.11 20.69
N LYS A 20 5.98 11.42 21.50
CA LYS A 20 6.90 10.40 22.02
C LYS A 20 6.18 9.55 23.07
N ASP A 21 6.65 8.33 23.32
CA ASP A 21 6.15 7.44 24.38
C ASP A 21 6.55 7.95 25.78
N GLN A 22 6.12 9.15 26.13
CA GLN A 22 6.38 9.85 27.38
C GLN A 22 5.09 10.47 27.88
N LYS A 23 4.80 10.30 29.17
CA LYS A 23 3.54 10.71 29.80
C LYS A 23 3.17 12.18 29.47
N HIS A 24 4.12 13.09 29.68
CA HIS A 24 3.93 14.52 29.47
C HIS A 24 3.68 14.93 28.00
N GLU A 25 4.18 14.18 27.00
CA GLU A 25 3.95 14.47 25.58
C GLU A 25 2.52 14.09 25.16
N ILE A 26 2.00 12.98 25.70
CA ILE A 26 0.63 12.54 25.47
C ILE A 26 -0.34 13.47 26.20
N GLU A 27 -0.04 13.86 27.45
CA GLU A 27 -0.82 14.86 28.20
C GLU A 27 -0.88 16.20 27.47
N ARG A 28 0.26 16.69 26.94
CA ARG A 28 0.29 17.92 26.15
C ARG A 28 -0.60 17.83 24.91
N SER A 29 -0.64 16.67 24.24
CA SER A 29 -1.51 16.45 23.08
C SER A 29 -2.99 16.46 23.47
N LEU A 30 -3.35 15.85 24.61
CA LEU A 30 -4.70 15.90 25.18
C LEU A 30 -5.12 17.33 25.50
N ASP A 31 -4.26 18.09 26.18
CA ASP A 31 -4.52 19.50 26.55
C ASP A 31 -4.71 20.38 25.31
N LYS A 32 -3.90 20.18 24.27
CA LYS A 32 -4.05 20.87 22.98
C LYS A 32 -5.38 20.56 22.31
N ALA A 33 -5.82 19.30 22.31
CA ALA A 33 -7.10 18.91 21.74
C ALA A 33 -8.28 19.56 22.48
N ILE A 34 -8.23 19.57 23.81
CA ILE A 34 -9.24 20.21 24.66
C ILE A 34 -9.25 21.73 24.42
N ALA A 35 -8.08 22.37 24.40
CA ALA A 35 -7.96 23.81 24.17
C ALA A 35 -8.47 24.23 22.78
N ALA A 36 -8.31 23.37 21.77
CA ALA A 36 -8.85 23.59 20.43
C ALA A 36 -10.36 23.32 20.32
N GLY A 37 -11.02 22.83 21.38
CA GLY A 37 -12.44 22.49 21.37
C GLY A 37 -12.77 21.26 20.52
N ALA A 38 -11.85 20.30 20.42
CA ALA A 38 -12.10 19.07 19.68
C ALA A 38 -13.23 18.25 20.32
N HIS A 39 -14.08 17.66 19.48
CA HIS A 39 -15.13 16.71 19.92
C HIS A 39 -14.61 15.28 20.02
N ILE A 40 -13.67 14.93 19.13
CA ILE A 40 -13.06 13.60 19.06
C ILE A 40 -11.54 13.77 19.03
N LEU A 41 -10.84 13.00 19.86
CA LEU A 41 -9.42 12.76 19.76
C LEU A 41 -9.16 11.31 19.35
N ILE A 42 -8.31 11.12 18.35
CA ILE A 42 -7.92 9.81 17.86
C ILE A 42 -6.41 9.65 18.09
N THR A 43 -6.02 8.57 18.75
CA THR A 43 -4.63 8.16 18.86
C THR A 43 -4.43 6.85 18.09
N SER A 44 -3.23 6.62 17.56
CA SER A 44 -2.87 5.36 16.90
C SER A 44 -1.56 4.83 17.44
N GLY A 45 -1.57 3.62 18.03
CA GLY A 45 -0.44 3.08 18.77
C GLY A 45 -0.51 3.45 20.26
N GLY A 46 0.36 2.86 21.09
CA GLY A 46 0.42 3.15 22.53
C GLY A 46 -0.71 2.55 23.39
N VAL A 47 -1.50 1.62 22.84
CA VAL A 47 -2.74 1.07 23.46
C VAL A 47 -2.73 -0.44 23.65
N SER A 48 -1.60 -1.12 23.43
CA SER A 48 -1.48 -2.58 23.50
C SER A 48 -1.09 -3.08 24.90
N MET A 49 -0.19 -4.08 24.98
CA MET A 49 0.33 -4.69 26.21
C MET A 49 1.83 -4.41 26.44
N GLY A 50 2.44 -3.48 25.71
CA GLY A 50 3.85 -3.13 25.86
C GLY A 50 4.10 -2.26 27.09
N ASP A 51 5.30 -2.36 27.67
CA ASP A 51 5.71 -1.61 28.88
C ASP A 51 5.70 -0.07 28.70
N ARG A 52 5.50 0.40 27.46
CA ARG A 52 5.42 1.81 27.06
C ARG A 52 4.04 2.22 26.55
N ASP A 53 3.02 1.38 26.70
CA ASP A 53 1.64 1.72 26.31
C ASP A 53 1.00 2.65 27.35
N LEU A 54 1.40 3.92 27.30
CA LEU A 54 1.02 4.96 28.25
C LEU A 54 -0.36 5.56 28.00
N VAL A 55 -0.97 5.33 26.83
CA VAL A 55 -2.25 5.96 26.45
C VAL A 55 -3.35 5.49 27.39
N LYS A 56 -3.51 4.17 27.60
CA LYS A 56 -4.63 3.66 28.41
C LYS A 56 -4.56 4.09 29.89
N PRO A 57 -3.41 3.98 30.59
CA PRO A 57 -3.28 4.52 31.95
C PRO A 57 -3.62 6.00 32.04
N LEU A 58 -3.13 6.81 31.10
CA LEU A 58 -3.41 8.26 31.05
C LEU A 58 -4.89 8.56 30.87
N LEU A 59 -5.58 7.83 29.98
CA LEU A 59 -7.02 8.00 29.79
C LEU A 59 -7.81 7.59 31.05
N SER A 60 -7.34 6.60 31.82
CA SER A 60 -7.95 6.23 33.10
C SER A 60 -7.73 7.26 34.20
N GLU A 61 -6.60 7.97 34.20
CA GLU A 61 -6.34 9.05 35.15
C GLU A 61 -7.16 10.32 34.84
N ARG A 62 -7.34 10.63 33.55
CA ARG A 62 -7.94 11.90 33.09
C ARG A 62 -9.44 11.80 32.82
N GLY A 63 -10.00 10.61 32.75
CA GLY A 63 -11.38 10.40 32.35
C GLY A 63 -11.87 8.98 32.57
N LYS A 64 -12.95 8.62 31.86
CA LYS A 64 -13.58 7.31 31.98
C LYS A 64 -13.23 6.44 30.79
N VAL A 65 -12.47 5.38 31.02
CA VAL A 65 -12.24 4.33 30.02
C VAL A 65 -13.40 3.33 30.05
N TYR A 66 -14.10 3.16 28.93
CA TYR A 66 -15.25 2.24 28.83
C TYR A 66 -14.80 0.82 28.49
N PHE A 67 -13.84 0.71 27.57
CA PHE A 67 -13.20 -0.55 27.24
C PHE A 67 -11.78 -0.29 26.71
N GLY A 68 -10.91 -1.29 26.85
CA GLY A 68 -9.55 -1.27 26.30
C GLY A 68 -9.17 -2.55 25.55
N LYS A 69 -10.15 -3.43 25.31
CA LYS A 69 -10.03 -4.64 24.51
C LYS A 69 -11.37 -4.93 23.84
N VAL A 70 -11.33 -5.36 22.58
CA VAL A 70 -12.51 -5.81 21.83
C VAL A 70 -12.26 -7.21 21.28
N LEU A 71 -13.28 -8.07 21.34
CA LEU A 71 -13.23 -9.42 20.78
C LEU A 71 -13.38 -9.36 19.26
N MET A 72 -12.31 -8.96 18.57
CA MET A 72 -12.30 -8.83 17.11
C MET A 72 -10.90 -9.03 16.50
N LYS A 73 -10.87 -9.29 15.20
CA LYS A 73 -9.65 -9.36 14.38
C LYS A 73 -9.84 -8.63 13.05
N PRO A 74 -8.90 -7.76 12.63
CA PRO A 74 -7.93 -7.09 13.47
C PRO A 74 -8.63 -6.11 14.44
N GLY A 75 -7.92 -5.59 15.45
CA GLY A 75 -8.50 -4.54 16.33
C GLY A 75 -8.52 -4.78 17.84
N LYS A 76 -8.01 -5.93 18.33
CA LYS A 76 -8.06 -6.31 19.76
C LYS A 76 -7.76 -5.18 20.76
N PRO A 77 -6.70 -4.36 20.63
CA PRO A 77 -6.36 -3.35 21.63
C PRO A 77 -7.09 -2.01 21.46
N LEU A 78 -8.21 -1.97 20.71
CA LEU A 78 -9.03 -0.77 20.61
C LEU A 78 -9.51 -0.31 22.00
N THR A 79 -9.28 0.97 22.28
CA THR A 79 -9.66 1.62 23.54
C THR A 79 -10.63 2.77 23.25
N TYR A 80 -11.64 2.93 24.09
CA TYR A 80 -12.57 4.06 24.06
C TYR A 80 -12.70 4.67 25.46
N ALA A 81 -12.60 6.00 25.51
CA ALA A 81 -12.72 6.77 26.74
C ALA A 81 -13.43 8.09 26.50
N THR A 82 -13.93 8.71 27.57
CA THR A 82 -14.36 10.11 27.57
C THR A 82 -13.57 10.91 28.59
N ILE A 83 -13.27 12.16 28.26
CA ILE A 83 -12.66 13.12 29.18
C ILE A 83 -13.57 14.33 29.28
N SER A 84 -14.14 14.54 30.46
CA SER A 84 -14.99 15.71 30.75
C SER A 84 -14.13 16.90 31.17
N TYR A 85 -14.36 18.06 30.58
CA TYR A 85 -13.66 19.30 30.91
C TYR A 85 -14.64 20.49 31.02
N PRO A 86 -14.33 21.51 31.83
CA PRO A 86 -15.18 22.69 31.95
C PRO A 86 -15.29 23.41 30.60
N ASP A 87 -16.50 23.71 30.15
CA ASP A 87 -16.68 24.54 28.97
C ASP A 87 -16.46 26.01 29.34
N ARG A 88 -15.47 26.66 28.71
CA ARG A 88 -15.19 28.08 28.96
C ARG A 88 -16.33 29.00 28.53
N ASN A 89 -17.22 28.51 27.67
CA ASN A 89 -18.29 29.29 27.04
C ASN A 89 -19.71 28.90 27.48
N SER A 90 -19.87 27.92 28.40
CA SER A 90 -21.18 27.42 28.85
C SER A 90 -21.16 27.04 30.32
N ILE A 91 -22.32 27.11 31.00
CA ILE A 91 -22.52 26.53 32.34
C ILE A 91 -22.70 25.02 32.17
N GLY A 92 -21.62 24.29 31.88
CA GLY A 92 -21.64 22.85 31.65
C GLY A 92 -20.26 22.26 31.37
N ALA A 93 -20.11 20.95 31.57
CA ALA A 93 -18.92 20.22 31.14
C ALA A 93 -19.10 19.74 29.69
N LYS A 94 -18.04 19.82 28.89
CA LYS A 94 -17.94 19.18 27.57
C LYS A 94 -17.18 17.88 27.68
N ASP A 95 -17.58 16.90 26.88
CA ASP A 95 -16.87 15.63 26.78
C ASP A 95 -16.03 15.58 25.50
N LEU A 96 -14.75 15.25 25.66
CA LEU A 96 -13.90 14.82 24.57
C LEU A 96 -14.00 13.30 24.43
N LEU A 97 -14.45 12.82 23.27
CA LEU A 97 -14.43 11.39 22.96
C LEU A 97 -13.02 10.99 22.54
N VAL A 98 -12.43 9.98 23.19
CA VAL A 98 -11.07 9.52 22.86
C VAL A 98 -11.08 8.09 22.34
N PHE A 99 -10.61 7.90 21.11
CA PHE A 99 -10.43 6.60 20.48
C PHE A 99 -8.94 6.24 20.41
N GLY A 100 -8.55 5.27 21.22
CA GLY A 100 -7.23 4.64 21.20
C GLY A 100 -7.17 3.53 20.16
N LEU A 101 -6.81 3.87 18.93
CA LEU A 101 -6.73 2.91 17.83
C LEU A 101 -5.42 2.09 17.90
N PRO A 102 -5.44 0.81 17.49
CA PRO A 102 -4.23 0.01 17.42
C PRO A 102 -3.18 0.61 16.47
N GLY A 103 -1.89 0.37 16.75
CA GLY A 103 -0.79 0.89 15.92
C GLY A 103 -0.62 0.20 14.56
N ASN A 104 -1.09 -1.04 14.42
CA ASN A 104 -1.04 -1.74 13.14
C ASN A 104 -1.99 -1.07 12.11
N PRO A 105 -1.53 -0.75 10.89
CA PRO A 105 -2.31 0.06 9.95
C PRO A 105 -3.70 -0.50 9.61
N VAL A 106 -3.82 -1.80 9.34
CA VAL A 106 -5.14 -2.40 9.01
C VAL A 106 -6.04 -2.38 10.24
N SER A 107 -5.50 -2.74 11.42
CA SER A 107 -6.26 -2.65 12.68
C SER A 107 -6.79 -1.24 12.91
N SER A 108 -5.94 -0.22 12.68
CA SER A 108 -6.29 1.18 12.89
C SER A 108 -7.45 1.62 11.99
N ILE A 109 -7.36 1.37 10.67
CA ILE A 109 -8.40 1.79 9.73
C ILE A 109 -9.69 0.96 9.84
N VAL A 110 -9.59 -0.33 10.19
CA VAL A 110 -10.76 -1.17 10.48
C VAL A 110 -11.50 -0.63 11.71
N CYS A 111 -10.78 -0.35 12.81
CA CYS A 111 -11.40 0.26 13.99
C CYS A 111 -11.96 1.65 13.70
N PHE A 112 -11.27 2.48 12.91
CA PHE A 112 -11.79 3.79 12.50
C PHE A 112 -13.16 3.66 11.83
N ASN A 113 -13.28 2.79 10.82
CA ASN A 113 -14.55 2.57 10.12
C ASN A 113 -15.63 1.99 11.03
N LEU A 114 -15.29 1.05 11.92
CA LEU A 114 -16.28 0.35 12.72
C LEU A 114 -16.80 1.14 13.92
N VAL A 115 -15.96 2.00 14.53
CA VAL A 115 -16.35 2.70 15.78
C VAL A 115 -16.26 4.22 15.70
N VAL A 116 -15.35 4.78 14.90
CA VAL A 116 -15.18 6.24 14.83
C VAL A 116 -16.17 6.84 13.85
N VAL A 117 -16.40 6.21 12.69
CA VAL A 117 -17.39 6.69 11.69
C VAL A 117 -18.80 6.79 12.27
N PRO A 118 -19.35 5.78 12.99
CA PRO A 118 -20.66 5.92 13.63
C PRO A 118 -20.69 7.05 14.67
N ALA A 119 -19.61 7.25 15.43
CA ALA A 119 -19.52 8.33 16.40
C ALA A 119 -19.52 9.71 15.71
N ILE A 120 -18.77 9.87 14.62
CA ILE A 120 -18.78 11.08 13.78
C ILE A 120 -20.20 11.36 13.27
N ARG A 121 -20.88 10.36 12.70
CA ARG A 121 -22.25 10.49 12.19
C ARG A 121 -23.21 10.92 13.29
N LYS A 122 -23.14 10.29 14.47
CA LYS A 122 -24.00 10.61 15.60
C LYS A 122 -23.77 12.04 16.10
N LEU A 123 -22.51 12.47 16.23
CA LEU A 123 -22.16 13.85 16.60
C LEU A 123 -22.54 14.87 15.54
N SER A 124 -22.57 14.46 14.26
CA SER A 124 -23.00 15.30 13.13
C SER A 124 -24.52 15.36 12.96
N GLY A 125 -25.30 14.75 13.87
CA GLY A 125 -26.76 14.82 13.86
C GLY A 125 -27.45 13.84 12.90
N TRP A 126 -26.77 12.79 12.43
CA TRP A 126 -27.41 11.79 11.58
C TRP A 126 -28.51 11.04 12.36
N GLU A 127 -29.69 10.92 11.74
CA GLU A 127 -30.80 10.13 12.30
C GLU A 127 -30.41 8.65 12.44
N ASN A 128 -29.76 8.11 11.41
CA ASN A 128 -29.21 6.76 11.40
C ASN A 128 -27.68 6.81 11.26
N ALA A 129 -26.99 6.52 12.35
CA ALA A 129 -25.53 6.46 12.39
C ALA A 129 -24.96 5.08 12.06
N ASP A 130 -25.81 4.08 11.81
CA ASP A 130 -25.38 2.70 11.59
C ASP A 130 -24.56 2.53 10.31
N LEU A 131 -23.68 1.55 10.33
CA LEU A 131 -22.90 1.16 9.17
C LEU A 131 -23.78 0.35 8.21
N CYS A 132 -23.77 0.73 6.93
CA CYS A 132 -24.49 0.02 5.90
C CYS A 132 -23.97 -1.42 5.80
N ARG A 133 -24.86 -2.38 6.01
CA ARG A 133 -24.57 -3.81 5.89
C ARG A 133 -25.36 -4.40 4.74
N ILE A 134 -24.68 -5.19 3.93
CA ILE A 134 -25.29 -5.94 2.84
C ILE A 134 -24.94 -7.42 2.95
N ARG A 135 -25.74 -8.26 2.28
CA ARG A 135 -25.41 -9.67 2.08
C ARG A 135 -24.66 -9.79 0.75
N ALA A 136 -23.45 -10.34 0.79
CA ALA A 136 -22.64 -10.60 -0.39
C ALA A 136 -22.27 -12.08 -0.49
N MET A 137 -22.24 -12.60 -1.70
CA MET A 137 -21.88 -13.97 -2.02
C MET A 137 -20.37 -14.08 -2.20
N LEU A 138 -19.73 -14.99 -1.46
CA LEU A 138 -18.29 -15.19 -1.52
C LEU A 138 -17.85 -15.81 -2.85
N GLN A 139 -16.86 -15.22 -3.51
CA GLN A 139 -16.26 -15.77 -4.73
C GLN A 139 -15.12 -16.75 -4.46
N GLU A 140 -14.71 -16.90 -3.20
CA GLU A 140 -13.66 -17.80 -2.76
C GLU A 140 -13.94 -18.32 -1.35
N LYS A 141 -13.23 -19.37 -0.93
CA LYS A 141 -13.31 -19.84 0.45
C LYS A 141 -12.62 -18.85 1.40
N VAL A 142 -13.23 -18.58 2.55
CA VAL A 142 -12.69 -17.64 3.54
C VAL A 142 -12.33 -18.40 4.83
N PRO A 143 -11.08 -18.32 5.31
CA PRO A 143 -10.67 -19.00 6.54
C PRO A 143 -11.35 -18.37 7.77
N LEU A 144 -11.82 -19.22 8.67
CA LEU A 144 -12.33 -18.82 9.98
C LEU A 144 -11.18 -18.70 10.99
N ASP A 145 -11.35 -17.84 11.98
CA ASP A 145 -10.44 -17.73 13.11
C ASP A 145 -11.09 -18.35 14.36
N PRO A 146 -10.44 -19.32 15.02
CA PRO A 146 -11.04 -20.06 16.13
C PRO A 146 -11.16 -19.23 17.41
N GLN A 147 -10.42 -18.11 17.51
CA GLN A 147 -10.36 -17.31 18.73
C GLN A 147 -11.28 -16.10 18.68
N ARG A 148 -11.51 -15.50 17.50
CA ARG A 148 -12.21 -14.22 17.38
C ARG A 148 -12.96 -14.10 16.05
N PRO A 149 -14.10 -13.40 16.01
CA PRO A 149 -14.67 -12.95 14.75
C PRO A 149 -13.72 -11.99 14.05
N ALA A 150 -13.75 -11.99 12.72
CA ALA A 150 -12.83 -11.23 11.89
C ALA A 150 -13.56 -10.28 10.91
N TYR A 151 -12.90 -9.16 10.61
CA TYR A 151 -13.30 -8.17 9.63
C TYR A 151 -12.26 -8.20 8.50
N HIS A 152 -12.59 -8.91 7.41
CA HIS A 152 -11.69 -9.05 6.27
C HIS A 152 -11.94 -7.95 5.23
N GLY A 153 -10.88 -7.30 4.77
CA GLY A 153 -10.98 -6.36 3.66
C GLY A 153 -11.39 -7.10 2.38
N ALA A 154 -12.42 -6.59 1.72
CA ALA A 154 -12.95 -7.17 0.49
C ALA A 154 -13.40 -6.08 -0.51
N LEU A 155 -13.36 -6.47 -1.78
CA LEU A 155 -14.04 -5.77 -2.85
C LEU A 155 -15.42 -6.40 -3.03
N VAL A 156 -16.46 -5.60 -2.85
CA VAL A 156 -17.85 -5.96 -3.10
C VAL A 156 -18.37 -5.24 -4.33
N GLN A 157 -18.91 -6.00 -5.27
CA GLN A 157 -19.44 -5.50 -6.54
C GLN A 157 -20.81 -6.08 -6.82
N TRP A 158 -21.64 -5.33 -7.54
CA TRP A 158 -22.91 -5.84 -8.04
C TRP A 158 -22.69 -6.75 -9.26
N SER A 159 -23.38 -7.90 -9.30
CA SER A 159 -23.41 -8.80 -10.45
C SER A 159 -24.86 -9.09 -10.85
N GLU A 160 -25.15 -9.06 -12.15
CA GLU A 160 -26.43 -9.52 -12.71
C GLU A 160 -26.55 -11.05 -12.76
N LYS A 161 -25.42 -11.77 -12.64
CA LYS A 161 -25.36 -13.23 -12.66
C LYS A 161 -24.59 -13.74 -11.46
N GLY A 162 -25.30 -14.08 -10.40
CA GLY A 162 -24.78 -14.85 -9.27
C GLY A 162 -24.50 -16.30 -9.65
N ILE A 163 -24.02 -17.09 -8.69
CA ILE A 163 -23.71 -18.51 -8.91
C ILE A 163 -24.97 -19.32 -9.25
N ASP A 164 -26.13 -18.90 -8.74
CA ASP A 164 -27.46 -19.47 -8.99
C ASP A 164 -28.19 -18.80 -10.17
N GLY A 165 -27.53 -17.86 -10.87
CA GLY A 165 -28.11 -17.09 -11.97
C GLY A 165 -28.92 -15.85 -11.55
N SER A 166 -29.12 -15.61 -10.25
CA SER A 166 -29.83 -14.43 -9.74
C SER A 166 -28.88 -13.23 -9.54
N PRO A 167 -29.33 -11.98 -9.72
CA PRO A 167 -28.51 -10.81 -9.39
C PRO A 167 -28.13 -10.77 -7.90
N CYS A 168 -26.87 -10.51 -7.59
CA CYS A 168 -26.40 -10.45 -6.21
C CYS A 168 -25.13 -9.60 -6.08
N PHE A 169 -24.79 -9.24 -4.84
CA PHE A 169 -23.48 -8.71 -4.52
C PHE A 169 -22.47 -9.86 -4.45
N LEU A 170 -21.33 -9.69 -5.11
CA LEU A 170 -20.20 -10.62 -5.05
C LEU A 170 -19.10 -10.03 -4.19
N ALA A 171 -18.50 -10.84 -3.32
CA ALA A 171 -17.39 -10.46 -2.44
C ALA A 171 -16.12 -11.26 -2.78
N THR A 172 -15.05 -10.53 -3.05
CA THR A 172 -13.68 -11.07 -3.21
C THR A 172 -12.77 -10.46 -2.15
N THR A 173 -12.04 -11.29 -1.41
CA THR A 173 -11.08 -10.81 -0.41
C THR A 173 -9.84 -10.21 -1.08
N THR A 174 -9.16 -9.31 -0.39
CA THR A 174 -7.95 -8.63 -0.90
C THR A 174 -6.65 -9.42 -0.65
N GLY A 175 -6.76 -10.75 -0.63
CA GLY A 175 -5.66 -11.68 -0.34
C GLY A 175 -5.35 -11.78 1.15
N LYS A 176 -4.05 -11.84 1.52
CA LYS A 176 -3.61 -12.07 2.92
C LYS A 176 -4.09 -10.96 3.87
N GLN A 177 -4.84 -11.35 4.91
CA GLN A 177 -5.49 -10.48 5.90
C GLN A 177 -4.65 -10.21 7.16
N ILE A 178 -3.34 -9.98 7.00
CA ILE A 178 -2.43 -9.70 8.11
C ILE A 178 -2.59 -8.24 8.56
N SER A 179 -2.72 -8.00 9.87
CA SER A 179 -3.04 -6.66 10.40
C SER A 179 -2.00 -5.56 10.10
N SER A 180 -0.75 -5.93 9.84
CA SER A 180 0.31 -4.98 9.43
C SER A 180 0.34 -4.71 7.92
N ARG A 181 -0.32 -5.56 7.11
CA ARG A 181 -0.30 -5.48 5.65
C ARG A 181 -1.40 -4.53 5.16
N LEU A 182 -1.12 -3.24 5.14
CA LEU A 182 -2.07 -2.22 4.66
C LEU A 182 -2.59 -2.48 3.23
N LEU A 183 -1.84 -3.23 2.41
CA LEU A 183 -2.29 -3.67 1.08
C LEU A 183 -3.60 -4.47 1.08
N SER A 184 -4.01 -5.10 2.19
CA SER A 184 -5.33 -5.74 2.29
C SER A 184 -6.49 -4.73 2.32
N MET A 185 -6.20 -3.45 2.48
CA MET A 185 -7.19 -2.38 2.41
C MET A 185 -7.15 -1.66 1.06
N ARG A 186 -6.18 -1.97 0.19
CA ARG A 186 -6.13 -1.41 -1.17
C ARG A 186 -7.33 -1.95 -1.95
N SER A 187 -8.16 -1.04 -2.46
CA SER A 187 -9.39 -1.34 -3.19
C SER A 187 -10.49 -2.05 -2.39
N ALA A 188 -10.31 -2.23 -1.07
CA ALA A 188 -11.38 -2.74 -0.24
C ALA A 188 -12.45 -1.66 -0.07
N ASN A 189 -13.68 -1.93 -0.50
CA ASN A 189 -14.84 -1.09 -0.26
C ASN A 189 -15.78 -1.69 0.81
N ALA A 190 -15.47 -2.89 1.32
CA ALA A 190 -16.22 -3.52 2.39
C ALA A 190 -15.32 -4.28 3.38
N LEU A 191 -15.88 -4.51 4.57
CA LEU A 191 -15.35 -5.41 5.59
C LEU A 191 -16.31 -6.60 5.76
N LEU A 192 -15.86 -7.79 5.41
CA LEU A 192 -16.65 -9.02 5.60
C LEU A 192 -16.68 -9.38 7.09
N GLU A 193 -17.87 -9.59 7.63
CA GLU A 193 -18.09 -10.03 9.01
C GLU A 193 -17.97 -11.55 9.08
N VAL A 194 -16.74 -12.03 9.27
CA VAL A 194 -16.39 -13.44 9.35
C VAL A 194 -16.62 -13.91 10.79
N PRO A 195 -17.50 -14.90 11.04
CA PRO A 195 -17.74 -15.41 12.39
C PRO A 195 -16.50 -16.10 12.97
N GLN A 196 -16.48 -16.24 14.29
CA GLN A 196 -15.51 -17.09 14.97
C GLN A 196 -15.81 -18.56 14.67
N GLY A 197 -14.78 -19.35 14.39
CA GLY A 197 -14.94 -20.79 14.15
C GLY A 197 -13.67 -21.43 13.58
N SER A 198 -13.78 -22.72 13.25
CA SER A 198 -12.68 -23.49 12.66
C SER A 198 -13.00 -23.86 11.22
N GLY A 199 -11.98 -23.97 10.38
CA GLY A 199 -12.14 -24.33 8.97
C GLY A 199 -12.38 -23.10 8.08
N TYR A 200 -13.35 -23.20 7.18
CA TYR A 200 -13.59 -22.22 6.12
C TYR A 200 -15.08 -22.01 5.89
N ILE A 201 -15.44 -20.81 5.46
CA ILE A 201 -16.71 -20.54 4.80
C ILE A 201 -16.52 -20.88 3.32
N SER A 202 -17.42 -21.72 2.78
CA SER A 202 -17.36 -22.15 1.39
C SER A 202 -17.63 -21.01 0.41
N GLN A 203 -17.00 -21.08 -0.77
CA GLN A 203 -17.38 -20.26 -1.91
C GLN A 203 -18.89 -20.42 -2.21
N GLY A 204 -19.54 -19.32 -2.58
CA GLY A 204 -20.98 -19.24 -2.83
C GLY A 204 -21.84 -19.03 -1.58
N SER A 205 -21.25 -19.09 -0.38
CA SER A 205 -21.99 -18.73 0.84
C SER A 205 -22.26 -17.23 0.89
N LEU A 206 -23.43 -16.85 1.43
CA LEU A 206 -23.74 -15.46 1.75
C LEU A 206 -23.09 -15.04 3.07
N ILE A 207 -22.40 -13.91 3.06
CA ILE A 207 -21.78 -13.31 4.24
C ILE A 207 -22.28 -11.87 4.42
N SER A 208 -22.30 -11.39 5.66
CA SER A 208 -22.56 -9.97 5.94
C SER A 208 -21.31 -9.15 5.62
N ALA A 209 -21.48 -8.02 4.95
CA ALA A 209 -20.40 -7.11 4.58
C ALA A 209 -20.77 -5.69 4.99
N VAL A 210 -19.92 -5.07 5.81
CA VAL A 210 -20.02 -3.65 6.17
C VAL A 210 -19.39 -2.81 5.07
N MET A 211 -20.17 -1.93 4.46
CA MET A 211 -19.66 -1.04 3.42
C MET A 211 -18.84 0.10 4.05
N ILE A 212 -17.63 0.29 3.53
CA ILE A 212 -16.68 1.35 3.94
C ILE A 212 -16.29 2.25 2.76
N GLY A 213 -16.83 2.00 1.58
CA GLY A 213 -16.72 2.81 0.38
C GLY A 213 -17.84 2.46 -0.60
N ASP A 214 -17.87 3.14 -1.75
CA ASP A 214 -18.94 2.95 -2.73
C ASP A 214 -18.90 1.56 -3.37
N VAL A 215 -20.09 1.03 -3.66
CA VAL A 215 -20.23 -0.18 -4.47
C VAL A 215 -19.87 0.19 -5.91
N HIS A 216 -18.79 -0.41 -6.43
CA HIS A 216 -18.46 -0.27 -7.83
C HIS A 216 -19.51 -0.98 -8.71
N ASN A 217 -20.12 -0.22 -9.62
CA ASN A 217 -20.91 -0.75 -10.72
C ASN A 217 -20.14 -0.52 -12.04
N PRO A 218 -19.46 -1.53 -12.60
CA PRO A 218 -18.66 -1.37 -13.80
C PRO A 218 -19.45 -0.92 -15.04
N LYS A 219 -20.80 -1.00 -15.03
CA LYS A 219 -21.65 -0.52 -16.14
C LYS A 219 -22.04 0.96 -16.06
N ARG A 220 -21.96 1.61 -14.89
CA ARG A 220 -22.37 3.03 -14.74
C ARG A 220 -21.25 4.03 -15.06
N ASP A 221 -19.99 3.65 -14.93
CA ASP A 221 -18.87 4.57 -15.20
C ASP A 221 -18.64 4.84 -16.70
N LEU A 222 -19.33 4.09 -17.59
CA LEU A 222 -19.29 4.30 -19.04
C LEU A 222 -20.31 5.33 -19.55
N SER A 223 -21.30 5.74 -18.74
CA SER A 223 -22.36 6.66 -19.20
C SER A 223 -22.17 8.11 -18.77
N ASP A 224 -21.41 8.38 -17.71
CA ASP A 224 -21.43 9.71 -17.05
C ASP A 224 -20.15 10.54 -17.29
N SER A 225 -19.31 10.17 -18.25
CA SER A 225 -18.07 10.93 -18.59
C SER A 225 -17.90 11.28 -20.07
N VAL A 226 -18.99 11.28 -20.86
CA VAL A 226 -19.00 11.87 -22.21
C VAL A 226 -19.88 13.13 -22.21
N GLY A 227 -19.40 14.14 -21.48
CA GLY A 227 -19.82 15.53 -21.67
C GLY A 227 -19.18 16.06 -22.95
N GLN A 228 -20.03 16.43 -23.91
CA GLN A 228 -19.69 16.92 -25.24
C GLN A 228 -18.64 18.04 -25.23
N VAL A 229 -17.55 17.86 -26.00
CA VAL A 229 -16.77 18.96 -26.56
C VAL A 229 -16.61 18.70 -28.05
N GLY A 230 -16.98 19.69 -28.85
CA GLY A 230 -17.34 19.58 -30.25
C GLY A 230 -16.21 19.18 -31.22
N HIS A 231 -16.66 18.63 -32.34
CA HIS A 231 -15.89 18.35 -33.54
C HIS A 231 -15.23 19.62 -34.11
N HIS A 232 -13.90 19.62 -34.15
CA HIS A 232 -13.16 20.30 -35.21
C HIS A 232 -12.12 19.34 -35.81
N ASN A 233 -12.35 18.98 -37.06
CA ASN A 233 -11.39 18.31 -37.93
C ASN A 233 -10.22 19.25 -38.21
N ALA A 234 -8.99 18.76 -38.06
CA ALA A 234 -7.85 19.23 -38.81
C ALA A 234 -6.76 18.14 -38.87
N GLU A 235 -6.59 17.56 -40.06
CA GLU A 235 -5.37 16.88 -40.46
C GLU A 235 -4.18 17.85 -40.35
N ARG A 236 -3.04 17.39 -39.80
CA ARG A 236 -1.68 17.73 -40.29
C ARG A 236 -0.57 17.07 -39.46
N SER A 237 0.23 16.30 -40.19
CA SER A 237 1.69 16.13 -40.17
C SER A 237 2.52 16.40 -38.91
N ALA A 238 3.46 15.48 -38.70
CA ALA A 238 4.60 15.56 -37.80
C ALA A 238 5.31 16.92 -37.80
N ALA A 239 5.43 17.54 -36.62
CA ALA A 239 6.42 18.58 -36.34
C ALA A 239 6.65 18.68 -34.82
N TYR A 240 7.93 18.76 -34.45
CA TYR A 240 8.44 18.98 -33.09
C TYR A 240 7.93 20.30 -32.50
N ILE A 241 7.64 20.32 -31.19
CA ILE A 241 7.41 21.56 -30.43
C ILE A 241 8.41 21.60 -29.27
N PHE A 242 9.34 22.56 -29.33
CA PHE A 242 10.10 23.05 -28.17
C PHE A 242 9.29 24.16 -27.52
N ASN A 243 9.27 24.19 -26.18
CA ASN A 243 8.95 25.40 -25.42
C ASN A 243 10.12 25.66 -24.48
N ASP A 244 10.67 26.87 -24.54
CA ASP A 244 11.79 27.32 -23.72
C ASP A 244 11.46 28.63 -22.99
N ALA A 245 12.08 28.77 -21.82
CA ALA A 245 12.08 29.89 -20.85
C ALA A 245 10.73 30.15 -20.10
N ASN A 246 10.66 30.27 -18.77
CA ASN A 246 11.59 30.93 -17.86
C ASN A 246 11.49 30.46 -16.37
N ASN A 247 12.58 30.68 -15.61
CA ASN A 247 12.88 30.26 -14.22
C ASN A 247 11.84 30.67 -13.15
N ASP A 248 11.31 29.69 -12.39
CA ASP A 248 11.78 29.30 -11.02
C ASP A 248 10.78 28.30 -10.35
N ALA A 249 10.24 27.34 -11.13
CA ALA A 249 9.11 26.50 -10.74
C ALA A 249 9.38 25.01 -11.04
N MET A 250 8.96 24.12 -10.13
CA MET A 250 8.99 22.63 -10.20
C MET A 250 9.48 22.03 -11.53
N ARG A 251 10.76 21.65 -11.59
CA ARG A 251 11.28 20.82 -12.68
C ARG A 251 10.62 19.44 -12.64
N HIS A 252 9.75 19.17 -13.60
CA HIS A 252 9.07 17.90 -13.77
C HIS A 252 10.08 16.78 -14.06
N THR A 253 9.81 15.59 -13.53
CA THR A 253 10.62 14.40 -13.76
C THR A 253 10.34 13.84 -15.16
N SER A 254 11.37 13.71 -15.99
CA SER A 254 11.24 13.16 -17.35
C SER A 254 11.40 11.63 -17.36
N VAL A 255 10.48 10.93 -18.01
CA VAL A 255 10.49 9.47 -18.11
C VAL A 255 10.44 9.04 -19.57
N ALA A 256 11.26 8.06 -19.96
CA ALA A 256 11.20 7.43 -21.27
C ALA A 256 10.99 5.93 -21.17
N ILE A 257 10.22 5.36 -22.11
CA ILE A 257 9.85 3.94 -22.11
C ILE A 257 10.26 3.30 -23.44
N LEU A 258 11.10 2.28 -23.36
CA LEU A 258 11.59 1.50 -24.50
C LEU A 258 10.97 0.10 -24.49
N THR A 259 10.15 -0.23 -25.48
CA THR A 259 9.68 -1.59 -25.69
C THR A 259 10.70 -2.35 -26.57
N VAL A 260 11.19 -3.47 -26.07
CA VAL A 260 12.12 -4.36 -26.77
C VAL A 260 11.36 -5.62 -27.15
N SER A 261 11.07 -5.76 -28.45
CA SER A 261 10.41 -6.95 -28.99
C SER A 261 10.53 -7.02 -30.50
N ASP A 262 11.17 -8.08 -31.00
CA ASP A 262 11.24 -8.39 -32.44
C ASP A 262 9.85 -8.38 -33.12
N THR A 263 8.82 -8.91 -32.45
CA THR A 263 7.46 -9.02 -32.99
C THR A 263 6.77 -7.66 -33.12
N VAL A 264 6.93 -6.80 -32.12
CA VAL A 264 6.33 -5.45 -32.12
C VAL A 264 7.09 -4.53 -33.08
N ALA A 265 8.43 -4.56 -33.04
CA ALA A 265 9.27 -3.77 -33.94
C ALA A 265 9.03 -4.12 -35.42
N SER A 266 8.77 -5.40 -35.71
CA SER A 266 8.41 -5.88 -37.06
C SER A 266 6.93 -5.63 -37.44
N LYS A 267 6.14 -4.93 -36.60
CA LYS A 267 4.70 -4.67 -36.78
C LYS A 267 3.83 -5.94 -36.91
N LYS A 268 4.31 -7.07 -36.38
CA LYS A 268 3.57 -8.36 -36.36
C LYS A 268 2.75 -8.54 -35.08
N GLY A 269 2.95 -7.68 -34.09
CA GLY A 269 2.20 -7.65 -32.84
C GLY A 269 2.01 -6.23 -32.34
N VAL A 270 1.07 -6.05 -31.41
CA VAL A 270 0.75 -4.75 -30.80
C VAL A 270 1.54 -4.60 -29.51
N ASP A 271 2.15 -3.44 -29.31
CA ASP A 271 2.76 -3.09 -28.02
C ASP A 271 1.67 -2.94 -26.94
N ARG A 272 1.71 -3.81 -25.93
CA ARG A 272 0.83 -3.71 -24.76
C ARG A 272 1.59 -3.27 -23.51
N SER A 273 2.91 -3.46 -23.47
CA SER A 273 3.73 -3.26 -22.28
C SER A 273 4.20 -1.82 -22.17
N GLY A 274 4.56 -1.18 -23.29
CA GLY A 274 4.87 0.24 -23.36
C GLY A 274 3.72 1.12 -22.89
N PRO A 275 2.50 1.01 -23.48
CA PRO A 275 1.32 1.77 -23.03
C PRO A 275 0.97 1.50 -21.56
N ARG A 276 1.14 0.26 -21.09
CA ARG A 276 0.89 -0.08 -19.69
C ARG A 276 1.89 0.57 -18.74
N ALA A 277 3.16 0.66 -19.11
CA ALA A 277 4.16 1.42 -18.35
C ALA A 277 3.79 2.91 -18.28
N VAL A 278 3.36 3.51 -19.40
CA VAL A 278 2.89 4.91 -19.46
C VAL A 278 1.73 5.13 -18.51
N GLU A 279 0.72 4.26 -18.54
CA GLU A 279 -0.46 4.34 -17.67
C GLU A 279 -0.07 4.32 -16.19
N VAL A 280 0.82 3.40 -15.79
CA VAL A 280 1.28 3.28 -14.40
C VAL A 280 2.08 4.51 -13.98
N ILE A 281 2.97 5.01 -14.84
CA ILE A 281 3.74 6.22 -14.57
C ILE A 281 2.82 7.44 -14.41
N ASN A 282 1.85 7.63 -15.31
CA ASN A 282 0.89 8.73 -15.24
C ASN A 282 0.05 8.65 -13.96
N LYS A 283 -0.41 7.45 -13.59
CA LYS A 283 -1.15 7.20 -12.35
C LYS A 283 -0.37 7.63 -11.09
N PHE A 284 0.96 7.59 -11.13
CA PHE A 284 1.81 8.00 -10.01
C PHE A 284 2.54 9.33 -10.22
N SER A 285 2.16 10.10 -11.24
CA SER A 285 2.83 11.35 -11.64
C SER A 285 2.98 12.33 -10.47
N GLU A 286 1.91 12.56 -9.69
CA GLU A 286 1.94 13.44 -8.51
C GLU A 286 2.96 12.98 -7.45
N ARG A 287 3.05 11.67 -7.19
CA ARG A 287 3.98 11.11 -6.20
C ARG A 287 5.44 11.17 -6.62
N LEU A 288 5.68 11.26 -7.93
CA LEU A 288 7.01 11.39 -8.53
C LEU A 288 7.40 12.87 -8.76
N GLY A 289 6.62 13.81 -8.21
CA GLY A 289 6.90 15.25 -8.27
C GLY A 289 6.48 15.91 -9.58
N GLY A 290 5.46 15.36 -10.25
CA GLY A 290 5.05 15.79 -11.59
C GLY A 290 5.93 15.14 -12.64
N VAL A 291 5.47 14.03 -13.21
CA VAL A 291 6.17 13.29 -14.27
C VAL A 291 5.62 13.65 -15.63
N THR A 292 6.53 13.79 -16.59
CA THR A 292 6.23 13.87 -18.01
C THR A 292 6.86 12.70 -18.73
N VAL A 293 6.06 11.92 -19.46
CA VAL A 293 6.60 10.92 -20.39
C VAL A 293 7.19 11.66 -21.58
N PHE A 294 8.52 11.72 -21.64
CA PHE A 294 9.28 12.42 -22.66
C PHE A 294 9.22 11.72 -24.02
N ALA A 295 9.38 10.40 -24.02
CA ALA A 295 9.39 9.60 -25.24
C ALA A 295 9.01 8.15 -24.98
N THR A 296 8.42 7.52 -26.00
CA THR A 296 8.32 6.07 -26.12
C THR A 296 8.97 5.62 -27.42
N ALA A 297 9.57 4.43 -27.43
CA ALA A 297 10.13 3.84 -28.63
C ALA A 297 10.01 2.31 -28.60
N VAL A 298 10.08 1.70 -29.77
CA VAL A 298 10.10 0.25 -29.95
C VAL A 298 11.34 -0.12 -30.76
N VAL A 299 12.08 -1.14 -30.32
CA VAL A 299 13.26 -1.67 -31.01
C VAL A 299 13.22 -3.19 -31.05
N HIS A 300 14.00 -3.77 -31.97
CA HIS A 300 14.25 -5.20 -31.99
C HIS A 300 15.06 -5.64 -30.78
N ASP A 301 15.05 -6.95 -30.52
CA ASP A 301 15.94 -7.56 -29.53
C ASP A 301 17.38 -7.60 -30.08
N ASP A 302 17.95 -6.40 -30.24
CA ASP A 302 19.30 -6.14 -30.76
C ASP A 302 20.07 -5.23 -29.81
N ILE A 303 21.29 -5.63 -29.49
CA ILE A 303 22.15 -4.92 -28.53
C ILE A 303 22.44 -3.49 -29.01
N SER A 304 22.72 -3.30 -30.29
CA SER A 304 23.12 -2.00 -30.83
C SER A 304 21.95 -1.03 -30.85
N GLU A 305 20.75 -1.49 -31.22
CA GLU A 305 19.54 -0.67 -31.22
C GLU A 305 19.14 -0.22 -29.81
N ILE A 306 19.09 -1.16 -28.86
CA ILE A 306 18.76 -0.86 -27.46
C ILE A 306 19.77 0.13 -26.89
N GLN A 307 21.07 -0.11 -27.11
CA GLN A 307 22.12 0.77 -26.61
C GLN A 307 22.05 2.17 -27.22
N LYS A 308 21.75 2.27 -28.52
CA LYS A 308 21.62 3.56 -29.20
C LYS A 308 20.52 4.41 -28.57
N ILE A 309 19.34 3.84 -28.32
CA ILE A 309 18.22 4.58 -27.71
C ILE A 309 18.55 4.98 -26.27
N ILE A 310 19.06 4.05 -25.44
CA ILE A 310 19.42 4.35 -24.05
C ILE A 310 20.46 5.47 -23.98
N LYS A 311 21.53 5.42 -24.81
CA LYS A 311 22.54 6.49 -24.86
C LYS A 311 21.94 7.82 -25.31
N THR A 312 21.08 7.82 -26.32
CA THR A 312 20.45 9.05 -26.82
C THR A 312 19.62 9.71 -25.72
N TRP A 313 18.76 8.95 -25.04
CA TRP A 313 17.92 9.48 -23.97
C TRP A 313 18.69 9.88 -22.71
N SER A 314 19.73 9.13 -22.33
CA SER A 314 20.51 9.43 -21.11
C SER A 314 21.57 10.51 -21.32
N ASP A 315 22.28 10.50 -22.45
CA ASP A 315 23.43 11.39 -22.66
C ASP A 315 23.03 12.70 -23.34
N GLN A 316 22.11 12.66 -24.30
CA GLN A 316 21.73 13.84 -25.10
C GLN A 316 20.50 14.55 -24.51
N HIS A 317 19.47 13.78 -24.15
CA HIS A 317 18.22 14.34 -23.62
C HIS A 317 18.17 14.41 -22.10
N GLN A 318 19.12 13.78 -21.40
CA GLN A 318 19.22 13.78 -19.94
C GLN A 318 17.91 13.35 -19.24
N VAL A 319 17.26 12.33 -19.78
CA VAL A 319 16.02 11.79 -19.21
C VAL A 319 16.28 11.24 -17.80
N ASP A 320 15.44 11.57 -16.83
CA ASP A 320 15.66 11.20 -15.42
C ASP A 320 15.49 9.69 -15.19
N LEU A 321 14.50 9.07 -15.83
CA LEU A 321 14.18 7.64 -15.69
C LEU A 321 13.93 6.99 -17.06
N ILE A 322 14.66 5.93 -17.36
CA ILE A 322 14.49 5.11 -18.56
C ILE A 322 14.03 3.72 -18.13
N ILE A 323 12.87 3.30 -18.64
CA ILE A 323 12.31 1.97 -18.39
C ILE A 323 12.36 1.19 -19.70
N THR A 324 12.93 -0.01 -19.69
CA THR A 324 12.76 -0.94 -20.81
C THR A 324 11.71 -1.98 -20.48
N THR A 325 10.99 -2.50 -21.48
CA THR A 325 10.07 -3.63 -21.30
C THR A 325 10.41 -4.72 -22.32
N GLY A 326 10.59 -5.96 -21.86
CA GLY A 326 10.90 -7.10 -22.74
C GLY A 326 12.39 -7.45 -22.83
N GLY A 327 12.68 -8.59 -23.44
CA GLY A 327 14.03 -9.09 -23.67
C GLY A 327 14.83 -9.49 -22.42
N THR A 328 14.16 -9.77 -21.29
CA THR A 328 14.82 -10.14 -20.00
C THR A 328 14.77 -11.63 -19.66
N GLY A 329 14.14 -12.48 -20.48
CA GLY A 329 14.00 -13.92 -20.24
C GLY A 329 15.23 -14.74 -20.65
N PHE A 330 15.06 -16.04 -20.84
CA PHE A 330 16.12 -16.98 -21.27
C PHE A 330 16.04 -17.33 -22.77
N SER A 331 15.17 -16.69 -23.55
CA SER A 331 15.12 -16.90 -25.00
C SER A 331 16.45 -16.50 -25.63
N PRO A 332 16.93 -17.17 -26.71
CA PRO A 332 18.12 -16.75 -27.43
C PRO A 332 18.07 -15.32 -27.97
N ARG A 333 16.86 -14.77 -28.11
CA ARG A 333 16.64 -13.38 -28.51
C ARG A 333 16.62 -12.41 -27.32
N ASP A 334 16.39 -12.87 -26.08
CA ASP A 334 16.34 -11.96 -24.93
C ASP A 334 17.74 -11.39 -24.64
N VAL A 335 18.00 -10.13 -25.03
CA VAL A 335 19.33 -9.49 -24.90
C VAL A 335 19.31 -8.15 -24.17
N THR A 336 18.18 -7.73 -23.60
CA THR A 336 18.05 -6.43 -22.93
C THR A 336 19.04 -6.25 -21.76
N PRO A 337 19.28 -7.25 -20.88
CA PRO A 337 20.32 -7.16 -19.85
C PRO A 337 21.73 -6.96 -20.40
N GLU A 338 22.09 -7.70 -21.45
CA GLU A 338 23.38 -7.62 -22.15
C GLU A 338 23.57 -6.26 -22.83
N ALA A 339 22.49 -5.67 -23.34
CA ALA A 339 22.51 -4.34 -23.92
C ALA A 339 22.64 -3.24 -22.85
N THR A 340 21.89 -3.34 -21.75
CA THR A 340 21.86 -2.30 -20.71
C THR A 340 23.12 -2.31 -19.84
N LYS A 341 23.57 -3.49 -19.36
CA LYS A 341 24.60 -3.60 -18.31
C LYS A 341 25.91 -2.86 -18.66
N PRO A 342 26.47 -2.96 -19.88
CA PRO A 342 27.69 -2.24 -20.26
C PRO A 342 27.55 -0.71 -20.28
N LEU A 343 26.33 -0.17 -20.27
CA LEU A 343 26.08 1.27 -20.29
C LEU A 343 26.05 1.91 -18.90
N LEU A 344 25.92 1.10 -17.85
CA LEU A 344 25.74 1.58 -16.49
C LEU A 344 27.08 2.04 -15.90
N HIS A 345 27.11 3.27 -15.39
CA HIS A 345 28.24 3.79 -14.63
C HIS A 345 28.20 3.30 -13.17
N LYS A 346 27.00 3.00 -12.66
CA LYS A 346 26.80 2.46 -11.31
C LYS A 346 25.61 1.51 -11.30
N GLU A 347 25.80 0.27 -10.86
CA GLU A 347 24.71 -0.69 -10.76
C GLU A 347 23.79 -0.41 -9.55
N ALA A 348 22.51 -0.75 -9.68
CA ALA A 348 21.49 -0.65 -8.64
C ALA A 348 20.76 -1.99 -8.45
N PRO A 349 21.48 -3.08 -8.07
CA PRO A 349 20.94 -4.44 -8.05
C PRO A 349 19.76 -4.63 -7.08
N SER A 350 19.68 -3.84 -6.02
CA SER A 350 18.58 -3.91 -5.05
C SER A 350 17.22 -3.58 -5.65
N LEU A 351 17.15 -2.74 -6.71
CA LEU A 351 15.89 -2.49 -7.41
C LEU A 351 15.39 -3.76 -8.11
N VAL A 352 16.31 -4.48 -8.76
CA VAL A 352 16.00 -5.77 -9.39
C VAL A 352 15.59 -6.81 -8.34
N GLN A 353 16.24 -6.84 -7.18
CA GLN A 353 15.88 -7.76 -6.09
C GLN A 353 14.46 -7.50 -5.57
N VAL A 354 14.08 -6.23 -5.39
CA VAL A 354 12.71 -5.87 -4.96
C VAL A 354 11.69 -6.29 -6.03
N MET A 355 11.96 -6.00 -7.31
CA MET A 355 11.10 -6.46 -8.40
C MET A 355 10.94 -7.98 -8.40
N LEU A 356 12.04 -8.72 -8.29
CA LEU A 356 12.01 -10.19 -8.25
C LEU A 356 11.21 -10.73 -7.05
N LEU A 357 11.42 -10.17 -5.85
CA LEU A 357 10.70 -10.59 -4.65
C LEU A 357 9.20 -10.31 -4.74
N GLU A 358 8.79 -9.20 -5.35
CA GLU A 358 7.37 -8.92 -5.57
C GLU A 358 6.78 -9.82 -6.66
N SER A 359 7.48 -10.01 -7.79
CA SER A 359 7.02 -10.89 -8.87
C SER A 359 6.93 -12.36 -8.45
N LEU A 360 7.80 -12.86 -7.57
CA LEU A 360 7.74 -14.22 -7.02
C LEU A 360 6.49 -14.47 -6.17
N LYS A 361 5.83 -13.43 -5.67
CA LYS A 361 4.53 -13.57 -4.99
C LYS A 361 3.39 -13.86 -5.97
N VAL A 362 3.59 -13.55 -7.25
CA VAL A 362 2.60 -13.70 -8.32
C VAL A 362 2.88 -14.97 -9.11
N THR A 363 4.12 -15.17 -9.57
CA THR A 363 4.49 -16.35 -10.35
C THR A 363 5.86 -16.91 -9.95
N PRO A 364 5.99 -18.23 -9.72
CA PRO A 364 7.28 -18.88 -9.48
C PRO A 364 8.27 -18.68 -10.63
N THR A 365 7.79 -18.51 -11.87
CA THR A 365 8.65 -18.34 -13.05
C THR A 365 9.35 -16.99 -13.12
N ALA A 366 9.03 -16.05 -12.22
CA ALA A 366 9.70 -14.74 -12.14
C ALA A 366 11.21 -14.88 -11.89
N VAL A 367 11.66 -16.00 -11.29
CA VAL A 367 13.07 -16.33 -11.08
C VAL A 367 13.89 -16.39 -12.38
N LEU A 368 13.24 -16.55 -13.54
CA LEU A 368 13.90 -16.62 -14.84
C LEU A 368 14.23 -15.25 -15.43
N SER A 369 13.86 -14.15 -14.77
CA SER A 369 14.18 -12.80 -15.23
C SER A 369 15.65 -12.47 -14.97
N ARG A 370 16.36 -12.02 -16.00
CA ARG A 370 17.74 -11.52 -15.95
C ARG A 370 17.82 -10.00 -15.91
N ALA A 371 16.75 -9.32 -15.49
CA ALA A 371 16.68 -7.86 -15.46
C ALA A 371 17.90 -7.21 -14.77
N VAL A 372 18.30 -6.04 -15.26
CA VAL A 372 19.38 -5.22 -14.70
C VAL A 372 18.84 -3.81 -14.46
N ALA A 373 19.33 -3.16 -13.41
CA ALA A 373 19.04 -1.77 -13.12
C ALA A 373 20.31 -1.04 -12.69
N GLY A 374 20.40 0.25 -13.00
CA GLY A 374 21.52 1.08 -12.61
C GLY A 374 21.45 2.49 -13.16
N ILE A 375 22.52 3.23 -12.98
CA ILE A 375 22.61 4.65 -13.28
C ILE A 375 23.63 4.85 -14.39
N ARG A 376 23.26 5.68 -15.36
CA ARG A 376 24.15 6.24 -16.38
C ARG A 376 24.03 7.75 -16.34
N ASN A 377 25.14 8.44 -16.09
CA ASN A 377 25.14 9.88 -15.82
C ASN A 377 24.14 10.24 -14.71
N SER A 378 23.08 10.99 -15.03
CA SER A 378 22.00 11.37 -14.12
C SER A 378 20.70 10.59 -14.38
N SER A 379 20.73 9.58 -15.25
CA SER A 379 19.57 8.77 -15.63
C SER A 379 19.54 7.44 -14.87
N LEU A 380 18.42 7.13 -14.23
CA LEU A 380 18.13 5.79 -13.71
C LEU A 380 17.59 4.91 -14.84
N ILE A 381 18.17 3.75 -15.07
CA ILE A 381 17.76 2.78 -16.09
C ILE A 381 17.29 1.50 -15.40
N ILE A 382 16.11 1.00 -15.75
CA ILE A 382 15.51 -0.20 -15.15
C ILE A 382 14.92 -1.09 -16.24
N ASN A 383 15.41 -2.33 -16.34
CA ASN A 383 14.86 -3.32 -17.26
C ASN A 383 13.65 -4.02 -16.63
N MET A 384 12.50 -3.97 -17.29
CA MET A 384 11.27 -4.64 -16.86
C MET A 384 10.94 -5.86 -17.74
N PRO A 385 10.17 -6.83 -17.22
CA PRO A 385 9.68 -7.96 -18.02
C PRO A 385 8.83 -7.52 -19.22
N GLY A 386 8.67 -8.40 -20.22
CA GLY A 386 7.88 -8.11 -21.42
C GLY A 386 6.36 -8.24 -21.27
N ASN A 387 5.87 -8.74 -20.13
CA ASN A 387 4.45 -8.89 -19.88
C ASN A 387 3.85 -7.61 -19.27
N PRO A 388 2.73 -7.06 -19.80
CA PRO A 388 2.16 -5.80 -19.31
C PRO A 388 1.79 -5.80 -17.82
N ASN A 389 1.30 -6.92 -17.30
CA ASN A 389 0.98 -7.04 -15.87
C ASN A 389 2.25 -7.04 -15.02
N ALA A 390 3.28 -7.79 -15.45
CA ALA A 390 4.55 -7.84 -14.75
C ALA A 390 5.27 -6.47 -14.75
N VAL A 391 5.15 -5.70 -15.83
CA VAL A 391 5.62 -4.30 -15.88
C VAL A 391 4.93 -3.45 -14.81
N ALA A 392 3.60 -3.53 -14.73
CA ALA A 392 2.84 -2.78 -13.74
C ALA A 392 3.21 -3.18 -12.31
N GLU A 393 3.34 -4.47 -12.04
CA GLU A 393 3.75 -5.00 -10.73
C GLU A 393 5.14 -4.53 -10.33
N CYS A 394 6.11 -4.61 -11.25
CA CYS A 394 7.49 -4.19 -11.00
C CYS A 394 7.57 -2.68 -10.77
N LEU A 395 6.85 -1.87 -11.55
CA LEU A 395 6.79 -0.43 -11.33
C LEU A 395 6.16 -0.10 -9.98
N GLU A 396 5.00 -0.70 -9.67
CA GLU A 396 4.31 -0.52 -8.38
C GLU A 396 5.18 -0.93 -7.19
N ALA A 397 5.99 -1.98 -7.32
CA ALA A 397 6.96 -2.42 -6.31
C ALA A 397 8.03 -1.37 -6.00
N LEU A 398 8.50 -0.66 -7.03
CA LEU A 398 9.56 0.33 -6.92
C LEU A 398 9.06 1.73 -6.53
N MET A 399 7.77 2.00 -6.70
CA MET A 399 7.17 3.31 -6.42
C MET A 399 7.51 3.92 -5.05
N PRO A 400 7.62 3.18 -3.94
CA PRO A 400 7.98 3.77 -2.65
C PRO A 400 9.39 4.38 -2.62
N SER A 401 10.31 3.88 -3.45
CA SER A 401 11.73 4.26 -3.44
C SER A 401 12.11 5.21 -4.58
N LEU A 402 11.37 5.16 -5.71
CA LEU A 402 11.66 5.96 -6.90
C LEU A 402 11.72 7.47 -6.67
N PRO A 403 10.79 8.12 -5.93
CA PRO A 403 10.85 9.58 -5.70
C PRO A 403 12.17 10.02 -5.06
N HIS A 404 12.63 9.28 -4.04
CA HIS A 404 13.88 9.59 -3.35
C HIS A 404 15.10 9.33 -4.24
N ALA A 405 15.11 8.21 -4.99
CA ALA A 405 16.20 7.89 -5.90
C ALA A 405 16.38 8.97 -6.98
N LEU A 406 15.29 9.45 -7.58
CA LEU A 406 15.32 10.49 -8.61
C LEU A 406 15.73 11.85 -8.04
N LYS A 407 15.29 12.19 -6.82
CA LYS A 407 15.73 13.40 -6.10
C LYS A 407 17.24 13.37 -5.82
N GLN A 408 17.79 12.23 -5.39
CA GLN A 408 19.23 12.06 -5.16
C GLN A 408 20.06 12.21 -6.45
N LEU A 409 19.57 11.69 -7.57
CA LEU A 409 20.24 11.81 -8.88
C LEU A 409 20.31 13.24 -9.39
N LYS A 410 19.35 14.09 -9.03
CA LYS A 410 19.31 15.53 -9.36
C LYS A 410 20.29 16.38 -8.52
N GLY A 411 21.08 15.77 -7.63
CA GLY A 411 22.11 16.46 -6.85
C GLY A 411 21.59 17.18 -5.61
N ASP A 412 20.36 16.89 -5.19
CA ASP A 412 19.74 17.48 -4.01
C ASP A 412 20.45 16.96 -2.74
N LYS A 413 21.39 17.73 -2.21
CA LYS A 413 22.22 17.32 -1.08
C LYS A 413 21.42 17.35 0.22
N ARG A 414 21.22 16.15 0.78
CA ARG A 414 20.82 15.84 2.18
C ARG A 414 19.44 16.33 2.62
N GLU A 415 18.44 15.47 2.46
CA GLU A 415 17.53 15.23 3.59
C GLU A 415 18.21 14.22 4.52
N LYS A 416 18.70 14.68 5.67
CA LYS A 416 19.03 13.79 6.78
C LYS A 416 17.72 13.14 7.22
N HIS A 417 17.41 11.94 6.73
CA HIS A 417 16.36 11.14 7.35
C HIS A 417 16.71 10.95 8.83
N PRO A 418 15.84 11.33 9.78
CA PRO A 418 16.01 10.94 11.17
C PRO A 418 15.67 9.45 11.24
N ARG A 419 16.67 8.58 11.03
CA ARG A 419 16.76 7.17 11.43
C ARG A 419 17.83 6.46 10.58
N HIS A 420 19.09 6.69 10.90
CA HIS A 420 20.01 5.55 10.94
C HIS A 420 20.05 5.14 12.41
N VAL A 421 19.16 4.24 12.82
CA VAL A 421 19.41 3.48 14.04
C VAL A 421 20.56 2.56 13.65
N PRO A 422 21.74 2.63 14.30
CA PRO A 422 22.77 1.62 14.07
C PRO A 422 22.09 0.26 14.21
N HIS A 423 22.34 -0.67 13.30
CA HIS A 423 22.02 -2.06 13.58
C HIS A 423 22.76 -2.38 14.88
N THR A 424 22.02 -2.47 15.98
CA THR A 424 22.52 -3.06 17.21
C THR A 424 23.10 -4.39 16.76
N SER A 425 24.41 -4.57 16.92
CA SER A 425 25.06 -5.83 16.62
C SER A 425 24.19 -6.93 17.21
N PRO A 426 23.53 -7.78 16.41
CA PRO A 426 22.79 -8.87 16.99
C PRO A 426 23.81 -9.64 17.80
N GLU A 427 23.56 -9.85 19.10
CA GLU A 427 24.32 -10.85 19.81
C GLU A 427 24.23 -12.12 18.96
N PRO A 428 25.36 -12.77 18.63
CA PRO A 428 25.33 -14.01 17.89
C PRO A 428 24.52 -14.98 18.75
N LEU A 429 23.26 -15.20 18.37
CA LEU A 429 22.47 -16.32 18.85
C LEU A 429 23.21 -17.54 18.33
N ASP A 430 24.05 -18.10 19.20
CA ASP A 430 24.78 -19.32 18.95
C ASP A 430 23.80 -20.50 19.02
N VAL A 431 22.91 -20.54 18.03
CA VAL A 431 21.97 -21.64 17.83
C VAL A 431 22.75 -22.91 17.48
N TRP A 432 23.93 -22.75 16.87
CA TRP A 432 24.75 -23.88 16.44
C TRP A 432 25.35 -24.64 17.60
N ASN A 433 26.01 -23.98 18.57
CA ASN A 433 26.55 -24.70 19.74
C ASN A 433 25.45 -25.24 20.64
N ALA A 434 24.29 -24.58 20.74
CA ALA A 434 23.16 -25.12 21.49
C ALA A 434 22.63 -26.42 20.85
N SER A 435 22.42 -26.43 19.52
CA SER A 435 21.99 -27.63 18.79
C SER A 435 23.06 -28.72 18.74
N PHE A 436 24.34 -28.35 18.59
CA PHE A 436 25.47 -29.27 18.60
C PHE A 436 25.65 -29.91 19.99
N THR A 437 25.57 -29.12 21.07
CA THR A 437 25.69 -29.63 22.45
C THR A 437 24.50 -30.53 22.81
N ALA A 438 23.29 -30.20 22.36
CA ALA A 438 22.10 -31.03 22.54
C ALA A 438 22.21 -32.36 21.78
N ALA A 439 22.78 -32.36 20.58
CA ALA A 439 22.99 -33.56 19.79
C ALA A 439 24.19 -34.41 20.26
N SER A 440 25.19 -33.79 20.90
CA SER A 440 26.45 -34.44 21.30
C SER A 440 26.45 -35.01 22.72
N ARG A 441 25.42 -34.72 23.53
CA ARG A 441 25.27 -35.32 24.86
C ARG A 441 24.60 -36.68 24.76
N HIS A 442 25.42 -37.70 24.55
CA HIS A 442 25.08 -39.06 24.96
C HIS A 442 25.08 -39.13 26.49
N GLU A 443 24.03 -39.75 27.04
CA GLU A 443 23.84 -40.18 28.44
C GLU A 443 23.33 -39.16 29.47
N GLY A 444 22.05 -39.31 29.83
CA GLY A 444 21.67 -39.38 31.25
C GLY A 444 21.14 -38.14 31.99
N VAL A 445 20.54 -37.14 31.33
CA VAL A 445 19.89 -36.01 32.06
C VAL A 445 18.46 -35.80 31.58
N GLU A 446 17.49 -35.89 32.51
CA GLU A 446 16.07 -35.63 32.26
C GLU A 446 15.83 -34.20 31.74
N LEU A 447 15.19 -34.10 30.57
CA LEU A 447 14.71 -32.84 30.03
C LEU A 447 13.41 -32.39 30.76
N PRO A 448 13.16 -31.08 30.91
CA PRO A 448 11.91 -30.58 31.46
C PRO A 448 10.73 -31.04 30.61
N ARG A 449 9.71 -31.65 31.25
CA ARG A 449 8.50 -32.16 30.59
C ARG A 449 7.87 -31.11 29.66
N GLU A 450 7.88 -31.40 28.36
CA GLU A 450 7.01 -30.73 27.40
C GLU A 450 5.55 -30.97 27.80
N ARG A 451 4.77 -29.89 27.89
CA ARG A 451 3.32 -30.01 28.10
C ARG A 451 2.71 -30.54 26.80
N GLY A 452 2.41 -31.82 26.82
CA GLY A 452 1.79 -32.55 25.72
C GLY A 452 0.49 -31.92 25.24
N CYS A 453 0.36 -31.89 23.92
CA CYS A 453 -0.85 -31.65 23.16
C CYS A 453 -1.92 -32.70 23.53
N SER A 454 -3.08 -32.27 24.04
CA SER A 454 -4.23 -33.15 24.25
C SER A 454 -5.12 -33.17 23.01
N CYS A 455 -4.88 -34.13 22.12
CA CYS A 455 -5.81 -34.49 21.05
C CYS A 455 -6.23 -35.94 21.22
N SER A 456 -7.43 -36.16 21.78
CA SER A 456 -8.20 -37.39 21.63
C SER A 456 -9.62 -37.20 22.17
N HIS A 457 -10.51 -36.70 21.30
CA HIS A 457 -11.86 -37.21 20.96
C HIS A 457 -12.72 -36.15 20.29
#